data_AF-A0A2P8NF12-F1
#
_entry.id   AF-A0A2P8NF12-F1
#
_cell.length_a   1.000
_cell.length_b   1.000
_cell.length_c   1.000
_cell.angle_alpha   90.00
_cell.angle_beta   90.00
_cell.angle_gamma   90.00
#
_symmetry.space_group_name_H-M   'P 1'
#
loop_
_entity.id
_entity.type
_entity.pdbx_description
1 polymer ?
#
loop_
_entity_poly.entity_id
_entity_poly.type
_entity_poly.pdbx_seq_one_letter_code
_entity_poly.pdbx_strand_id
1 'polypeptide(L)'
;MDRTDRALLLATVLFFVALGAAHHVYFSIDTGGLNFFKNAYDEDTYALFPNNLNTWRIDRYFSAVIFDLFKAVFGSNFGYALIAADIVLIPACFLAILYAVSPLLKSMPGRVAAAVLILLSQDLFSLGNIASLTHDVVKLSDFRLLFGAWGETMVPPIDTAYLNFFKSLEPQLAYVSAWIVVGCLVRFVLAPQSQRLRSSVPLLLAAQIALTGSYSVVGYPVLLLEFYVATILVFMGRCKIAGLVFALCLMSIAVAVWAASQTLAGNTALFASRLPMISTAVLGGLVVTGAMLVRLFSKGFSQPPLWLGLGLAGLPVALMNQQVLTGLMVSTKDWERYINHPFLAFGAILFWATIRKKAAEHGRPGQGRWPVYAAIVFFAAFAIYGTKRTYGLWENINLHGLAIARAIDNAEAELPADAVFVLDSVGLAPQVALRRGGKTGFLVDYTDVFRDRIPSIEEKPFSITRHGYALFEYWRLRGMSADGVSEILMSEHAARGGFFSGFFFNICDYWHPCTDSRAVKSEAIGQKIPDIVEAYRAYADKAPDADSRAISLLITIDSTGSRDWRGFFDHPVAQGSASSVVARAYPASKAK
;
A
#
# COMPACT_ATOMS: atom_id res chain seq x y z
N MET A 1 -1.67 -9.71 35.23
CA MET A 1 -1.13 -10.51 34.12
C MET A 1 -0.16 -11.51 34.70
N ASP A 2 -0.44 -12.80 34.56
CA ASP A 2 0.44 -13.84 35.09
C ASP A 2 1.72 -13.98 34.24
N ARG A 3 2.61 -14.91 34.62
CA ARG A 3 3.88 -15.14 33.92
C ARG A 3 3.68 -15.71 32.51
N THR A 4 2.68 -16.56 32.32
CA THR A 4 2.38 -17.23 31.05
C THR A 4 1.82 -16.23 30.04
N ASP A 5 0.93 -15.34 30.46
CA ASP A 5 0.39 -14.25 29.65
C ASP A 5 1.49 -13.29 29.17
N ARG A 6 2.46 -12.97 30.06
CA ARG A 6 3.64 -12.16 29.72
C ARG A 6 4.51 -12.86 28.68
N ALA A 7 4.79 -14.14 28.87
CA ALA A 7 5.60 -14.92 27.95
C ALA A 7 4.94 -15.02 26.56
N LEU A 8 3.63 -15.25 26.50
CA LEU A 8 2.90 -15.30 25.23
C LEU A 8 2.94 -13.96 24.48
N LEU A 9 2.71 -12.85 25.19
CA LEU A 9 2.77 -11.52 24.60
C LEU A 9 4.18 -11.23 24.06
N LEU A 10 5.21 -11.46 24.87
CA LEU A 10 6.61 -11.25 24.48
C LEU A 10 6.99 -12.12 23.28
N ALA A 11 6.64 -13.41 23.30
CA ALA A 11 6.91 -14.33 22.20
C ALA A 11 6.23 -13.87 20.89
N THR A 12 5.00 -13.36 20.98
CA THR A 12 4.28 -12.84 19.80
C THR A 12 4.93 -11.56 19.26
N VAL A 13 5.37 -10.65 20.13
CA VAL A 13 6.10 -9.43 19.72
C VAL A 13 7.42 -9.81 19.04
N LEU A 14 8.20 -10.70 19.66
CA LEU A 14 9.47 -11.18 19.10
C LEU A 14 9.27 -11.92 17.77
N PHE A 15 8.18 -12.66 17.62
CA PHE A 15 7.81 -13.29 16.36
C PHE A 15 7.61 -12.24 15.25
N PHE A 16 6.86 -11.16 15.50
CA PHE A 16 6.67 -10.10 14.50
C PHE A 16 7.96 -9.30 14.22
N VAL A 17 8.81 -9.08 15.23
CA VAL A 17 10.15 -8.52 15.04
C VAL A 17 10.99 -9.41 14.11
N ALA A 18 10.97 -10.73 14.33
CA ALA A 18 11.70 -11.68 13.51
C ALA A 18 11.16 -11.72 12.08
N LEU A 19 9.83 -11.65 11.88
CA LEU A 19 9.23 -11.55 10.55
C LEU A 19 9.67 -10.29 9.79
N GLY A 20 9.70 -9.13 10.47
CA GLY A 20 10.18 -7.87 9.87
C GLY A 20 11.66 -7.92 9.49
N ALA A 21 12.49 -8.62 10.28
CA ALA A 21 13.92 -8.76 9.98
C ALA A 21 14.23 -9.84 8.92
N ALA A 22 13.37 -10.86 8.78
CA ALA A 22 13.72 -12.11 8.09
C ALA A 22 14.20 -11.93 6.65
N HIS A 23 13.45 -11.18 5.83
CA HIS A 23 13.80 -10.99 4.43
C HIS A 23 15.10 -10.19 4.26
N HIS A 24 15.33 -9.16 5.08
CA HIS A 24 16.55 -8.39 5.04
C HIS A 24 17.77 -9.22 5.44
N VAL A 25 17.66 -10.02 6.51
CA VAL A 25 18.74 -10.89 6.97
C VAL A 25 19.08 -11.93 5.90
N TYR A 26 18.07 -12.62 5.37
CA TYR A 26 18.29 -13.65 4.36
C TYR A 26 18.89 -13.07 3.07
N PHE A 27 18.33 -11.95 2.57
CA PHE A 27 18.87 -11.26 1.39
C PHE A 27 20.29 -10.72 1.60
N SER A 28 20.59 -10.24 2.80
CA SER A 28 21.93 -9.74 3.14
C SER A 28 22.98 -10.85 3.16
N ILE A 29 22.59 -12.02 3.66
CA ILE A 29 23.45 -13.21 3.64
C ILE A 29 23.73 -13.64 2.19
N ASP A 30 22.69 -13.72 1.36
CA ASP A 30 22.81 -14.14 -0.05
C ASP A 30 23.67 -13.18 -0.89
N THR A 31 23.57 -11.87 -0.61
CA THR A 31 24.25 -10.83 -1.42
C THR A 31 25.60 -10.36 -0.85
N GLY A 32 26.04 -10.93 0.28
CA GLY A 32 27.35 -10.67 0.88
C GLY A 32 27.48 -9.29 1.55
N GLY A 33 26.41 -8.73 2.09
CA GLY A 33 26.44 -7.43 2.78
C GLY A 33 25.07 -7.03 3.33
N LEU A 34 25.02 -6.10 4.30
CA LEU A 34 23.76 -5.64 4.88
C LEU A 34 22.95 -4.83 3.86
N ASN A 35 21.92 -5.44 3.30
CA ASN A 35 21.10 -4.89 2.24
C ASN A 35 19.61 -4.95 2.61
N PHE A 36 18.91 -3.84 2.35
CA PHE A 36 17.46 -3.81 2.41
C PHE A 36 16.84 -4.69 1.31
N PHE A 37 15.70 -5.27 1.65
CA PHE A 37 14.87 -6.11 0.78
C PHE A 37 13.49 -5.47 0.68
N LYS A 38 13.12 -5.07 -0.53
CA LYS A 38 11.80 -4.53 -0.89
C LYS A 38 10.75 -5.63 -0.81
N ASN A 39 9.70 -5.40 -0.03
CA ASN A 39 8.59 -6.33 0.15
C ASN A 39 7.33 -5.96 -0.63
N ALA A 40 7.18 -4.69 -1.00
CA ALA A 40 6.00 -4.19 -1.71
C ALA A 40 6.34 -3.20 -2.83
N TYR A 41 5.46 -3.11 -3.82
CA TYR A 41 5.68 -2.41 -5.09
C TYR A 41 6.08 -0.93 -4.95
N ASP A 42 5.49 -0.24 -3.97
CA ASP A 42 5.50 1.21 -3.80
C ASP A 42 6.41 1.70 -2.68
N GLU A 43 7.04 0.80 -1.91
CA GLU A 43 7.93 1.13 -0.78
C GLU A 43 9.01 2.16 -1.16
N ASP A 44 9.76 1.90 -2.24
CA ASP A 44 10.86 2.79 -2.64
C ASP A 44 10.34 4.17 -3.06
N THR A 45 9.23 4.19 -3.79
CA THR A 45 8.62 5.44 -4.26
C THR A 45 8.16 6.29 -3.08
N TYR A 46 7.53 5.67 -2.08
CA TYR A 46 7.07 6.36 -0.89
C TYR A 46 8.20 6.81 0.03
N ALA A 47 9.29 6.07 0.12
CA ALA A 47 10.48 6.49 0.86
C ALA A 47 11.17 7.71 0.20
N LEU A 48 11.11 7.81 -1.13
CA LEU A 48 11.70 8.93 -1.88
C LEU A 48 10.82 10.18 -1.93
N PHE A 49 9.49 10.04 -1.92
CA PHE A 49 8.56 11.17 -2.04
C PHE A 49 8.80 12.31 -1.03
N PRO A 50 8.97 12.06 0.28
CA PRO A 50 9.25 13.12 1.25
C PRO A 50 10.55 13.88 1.01
N ASN A 51 11.56 13.20 0.50
CA ASN A 51 12.95 13.66 0.51
C ASN A 51 13.43 14.18 -0.84
N ASN A 52 12.89 13.67 -1.95
CA ASN A 52 13.33 14.03 -3.31
C ASN A 52 12.35 14.98 -4.02
N LEU A 53 11.07 15.02 -3.64
CA LEU A 53 10.09 15.76 -4.42
C LEU A 53 9.89 17.21 -3.97
N ASN A 54 10.29 17.61 -2.75
CA ASN A 54 9.92 18.91 -2.14
C ASN A 54 8.41 19.24 -2.21
N THR A 55 7.57 18.31 -2.65
CA THR A 55 6.12 18.43 -2.69
C THR A 55 5.59 17.94 -1.37
N TRP A 56 5.44 18.87 -0.43
CA TRP A 56 4.87 18.59 0.88
C TRP A 56 3.44 18.06 0.74
N ARG A 57 3.27 16.75 0.89
CA ARG A 57 1.96 16.11 0.98
C ARG A 57 1.55 15.97 2.44
N ILE A 58 0.60 16.80 2.86
CA ILE A 58 0.10 16.80 4.24
C ILE A 58 -0.44 15.43 4.64
N ASP A 59 -1.08 14.71 3.70
CA ASP A 59 -1.60 13.35 3.91
C ASP A 59 -0.52 12.25 4.02
N ARG A 60 0.75 12.63 4.04
CA ARG A 60 1.92 11.73 4.21
C ARG A 60 2.98 12.32 5.14
N TYR A 61 2.73 13.51 5.69
CA TYR A 61 3.69 14.29 6.48
C TYR A 61 4.22 13.52 7.69
N PHE A 62 3.34 12.83 8.42
CA PHE A 62 3.75 12.06 9.59
C PHE A 62 4.67 10.89 9.20
N SER A 63 4.41 10.25 8.05
CA SER A 63 5.25 9.15 7.56
C SER A 63 6.63 9.65 7.14
N ALA A 64 6.69 10.82 6.50
CA ALA A 64 7.94 11.53 6.21
C ALA A 64 8.77 11.80 7.46
N VAL A 65 8.17 12.41 8.48
CA VAL A 65 8.85 12.76 9.75
C VAL A 65 9.40 11.51 10.43
N ILE A 66 8.63 10.42 10.49
CA ILE A 66 9.09 9.18 11.09
C ILE A 66 10.20 8.53 10.27
N PHE A 67 10.14 8.59 8.93
CA PHE A 67 11.21 8.10 8.10
C PHE A 67 12.52 8.86 8.30
N ASP A 68 12.43 10.20 8.35
CA ASP A 68 13.58 11.07 8.56
C ASP A 68 14.18 10.86 9.95
N LEU A 69 13.35 10.55 10.95
CA LEU A 69 13.83 10.13 12.27
C LEU A 69 14.62 8.81 12.18
N PHE A 70 14.10 7.79 11.48
CA PHE A 70 14.85 6.55 11.27
C PHE A 70 16.17 6.83 10.52
N LYS A 71 16.14 7.62 9.46
CA LYS A 71 17.35 8.04 8.73
C LYS A 71 18.34 8.75 9.66
N ALA A 72 17.90 9.69 10.48
CA ALA A 72 18.77 10.41 11.41
C ALA A 72 19.45 9.47 12.40
N VAL A 73 18.74 8.46 12.91
CA VAL A 73 19.30 7.43 13.81
C VAL A 73 20.33 6.54 13.10
N PHE A 74 20.14 6.26 11.81
CA PHE A 74 20.99 5.35 11.02
C PHE A 74 21.91 6.08 10.01
N GLY A 75 22.36 7.30 10.35
CA GLY A 75 23.39 8.00 9.56
C GLY A 75 22.95 8.42 8.15
N SER A 76 21.67 8.73 7.98
CA SER A 76 21.01 9.08 6.70
C SER A 76 20.98 7.98 5.64
N ASN A 77 21.23 6.72 6.01
CA ASN A 77 21.12 5.57 5.11
C ASN A 77 19.66 5.12 4.94
N PHE A 78 19.12 5.21 3.72
CA PHE A 78 17.75 4.80 3.40
C PHE A 78 17.49 3.31 3.65
N GLY A 79 18.45 2.44 3.29
CA GLY A 79 18.31 0.99 3.48
C GLY A 79 18.19 0.61 4.94
N TYR A 80 19.01 1.19 5.82
CA TYR A 80 18.93 0.91 7.26
C TYR A 80 17.66 1.48 7.89
N ALA A 81 17.21 2.66 7.44
CA ALA A 81 15.94 3.23 7.89
C ALA A 81 14.74 2.34 7.54
N LEU A 82 14.72 1.77 6.33
CA LEU A 82 13.67 0.83 5.92
C LEU A 82 13.74 -0.51 6.66
N ILE A 83 14.93 -1.08 6.86
CA ILE A 83 15.10 -2.29 7.68
C ILE A 83 14.56 -2.05 9.09
N ALA A 84 14.89 -0.91 9.70
CA ALA A 84 14.39 -0.55 11.02
C ALA A 84 12.88 -0.36 11.04
N ALA A 85 12.31 0.26 10.00
CA ALA A 85 10.88 0.44 9.86
C ALA A 85 10.14 -0.91 9.84
N ASP A 86 10.57 -1.86 9.02
CA ASP A 86 9.95 -3.20 8.93
C ASP A 86 10.05 -3.96 10.25
N ILE A 87 11.16 -3.81 10.99
CA ILE A 87 11.36 -4.42 12.30
C ILE A 87 10.44 -3.81 13.38
N VAL A 88 10.21 -2.50 13.35
CA VAL A 88 9.54 -1.76 14.44
C VAL A 88 8.04 -1.62 14.21
N LEU A 89 7.61 -1.38 12.98
CA LEU A 89 6.24 -0.98 12.71
C LEU A 89 5.23 -2.15 12.71
N ILE A 90 5.65 -3.35 12.32
CA ILE A 90 4.82 -4.57 12.42
C ILE A 90 4.43 -4.85 13.88
N PRO A 91 5.37 -4.97 14.83
CA PRO A 91 4.99 -5.16 16.24
C PRO A 91 4.25 -3.95 16.81
N ALA A 92 4.53 -2.73 16.37
CA ALA A 92 3.76 -1.55 16.78
C ALA A 92 2.28 -1.64 16.34
N CYS A 93 2.02 -2.08 15.11
CA CYS A 93 0.66 -2.33 14.61
C CYS A 93 -0.04 -3.40 15.47
N PHE A 94 0.63 -4.52 15.73
CA PHE A 94 0.11 -5.58 16.60
C PHE A 94 -0.25 -5.04 18.00
N LEU A 95 0.63 -4.24 18.61
CA LEU A 95 0.39 -3.66 19.94
C LEU A 95 -0.76 -2.64 19.93
N ALA A 96 -0.90 -1.83 18.88
CA ALA A 96 -2.01 -0.90 18.71
C ALA A 96 -3.36 -1.64 18.57
N ILE A 97 -3.40 -2.72 17.78
CA ILE A 97 -4.57 -3.58 17.67
C ILE A 97 -4.85 -4.27 19.00
N LEU A 98 -3.83 -4.79 19.69
CA LEU A 98 -3.96 -5.42 21.00
C LEU A 98 -4.56 -4.43 22.01
N TYR A 99 -4.15 -3.17 21.96
CA TYR A 99 -4.75 -2.09 22.74
C TYR A 99 -6.23 -1.92 22.38
N ALA A 100 -6.60 -1.93 21.10
CA ALA A 100 -7.98 -1.78 20.65
C ALA A 100 -8.90 -2.92 21.11
N VAL A 101 -8.45 -4.18 21.04
CA VAL A 101 -9.26 -5.36 21.43
C VAL A 101 -9.27 -5.65 22.93
N SER A 102 -8.33 -5.09 23.70
CA SER A 102 -8.19 -5.36 25.14
C SER A 102 -9.46 -5.14 25.98
N PRO A 103 -10.31 -4.13 25.71
CA PRO A 103 -11.60 -3.96 26.41
C PRO A 103 -12.64 -5.04 26.08
N LEU A 104 -12.50 -5.73 24.95
CA LEU A 104 -13.49 -6.70 24.45
C LEU A 104 -13.31 -8.09 25.07
N LEU A 105 -12.07 -8.50 25.30
CA LEU A 105 -11.72 -9.86 25.70
C LEU A 105 -11.02 -9.87 27.06
N LYS A 106 -11.34 -10.85 27.92
CA LYS A 106 -10.78 -10.93 29.27
C LYS A 106 -9.40 -11.59 29.32
N SER A 107 -9.20 -12.68 28.57
CA SER A 107 -7.97 -13.48 28.60
C SER A 107 -6.90 -12.96 27.63
N MET A 108 -5.62 -12.97 28.02
CA MET A 108 -4.54 -12.56 27.13
C MET A 108 -4.44 -13.41 25.85
N PRO A 109 -4.53 -14.76 25.89
CA PRO A 109 -4.51 -15.56 24.67
C PRO A 109 -5.60 -15.17 23.66
N GLY A 110 -6.81 -14.89 24.14
CA GLY A 110 -7.89 -14.40 23.30
C GLY A 110 -7.61 -13.03 22.69
N ARG A 111 -7.01 -12.11 23.45
CA ARG A 111 -6.60 -10.79 22.94
C ARG A 111 -5.51 -10.90 21.88
N VAL A 112 -4.51 -11.74 22.12
CA VAL A 112 -3.43 -12.02 21.16
C VAL A 112 -4.00 -12.63 19.89
N ALA A 113 -4.81 -13.69 19.99
CA ALA A 113 -5.43 -14.32 18.82
C ALA A 113 -6.31 -13.34 18.03
N ALA A 114 -7.09 -12.50 18.71
CA ALA A 114 -7.90 -11.46 18.07
C ALA A 114 -7.04 -10.40 17.37
N ALA A 115 -5.96 -9.94 18.00
CA ALA A 115 -5.08 -8.94 17.43
C ALA A 115 -4.32 -9.48 16.21
N VAL A 116 -3.83 -10.71 16.27
CA VAL A 116 -3.22 -11.40 15.13
C VAL A 116 -4.24 -11.61 14.01
N LEU A 117 -5.47 -12.05 14.33
CA LEU A 117 -6.53 -12.20 13.34
C LEU A 117 -6.84 -10.89 12.62
N ILE A 118 -6.95 -9.77 13.33
CA ILE A 118 -7.19 -8.45 12.71
C ILE A 118 -6.01 -8.04 11.83
N LEU A 119 -4.77 -8.20 12.32
CA LEU A 119 -3.56 -7.86 11.57
C LEU A 119 -3.45 -8.66 10.26
N LEU A 120 -3.79 -9.94 10.30
CA LEU A 120 -3.73 -10.86 9.15
C LEU A 120 -5.05 -10.96 8.37
N SER A 121 -6.11 -10.28 8.80
CA SER A 121 -7.47 -10.46 8.25
C SER A 121 -7.53 -10.20 6.76
N GLN A 122 -6.80 -9.18 6.28
CA GLN A 122 -6.67 -8.89 4.86
C GLN A 122 -6.16 -10.11 4.11
N ASP A 123 -5.02 -10.65 4.55
CA ASP A 123 -4.34 -11.73 3.85
C ASP A 123 -5.11 -13.05 3.94
N LEU A 124 -5.83 -13.27 5.05
CA LEU A 124 -6.66 -14.45 5.29
C LEU A 124 -7.94 -14.46 4.44
N PHE A 125 -8.61 -13.31 4.29
CA PHE A 125 -9.97 -13.27 3.75
C PHE A 125 -10.08 -12.58 2.39
N SER A 126 -9.04 -11.86 1.96
CA SER A 126 -8.99 -11.27 0.62
C SER A 126 -8.60 -12.32 -0.40
N LEU A 127 -9.32 -12.34 -1.53
CA LEU A 127 -9.00 -13.20 -2.67
C LEU A 127 -7.91 -12.61 -3.57
N GLY A 128 -7.49 -11.36 -3.31
CA GLY A 128 -6.48 -10.66 -4.09
C GLY A 128 -5.05 -10.94 -3.66
N ASN A 129 -4.79 -11.52 -2.48
CA ASN A 129 -3.41 -11.65 -2.04
C ASN A 129 -2.74 -12.91 -2.59
N ILE A 130 -1.98 -12.79 -3.68
CA ILE A 130 -1.27 -13.93 -4.29
C ILE A 130 -0.16 -14.49 -3.39
N ALA A 131 0.26 -13.76 -2.34
CA ALA A 131 1.21 -14.28 -1.35
C ALA A 131 0.53 -15.10 -0.24
N SER A 132 -0.81 -15.07 -0.15
CA SER A 132 -1.54 -15.77 0.90
C SER A 132 -1.96 -17.18 0.51
N LEU A 133 -2.18 -18.03 1.52
CA LEU A 133 -2.71 -19.38 1.31
C LEU A 133 -4.09 -19.37 0.63
N THR A 134 -4.88 -18.31 0.84
CA THR A 134 -6.23 -18.18 0.30
C THR A 134 -6.25 -18.18 -1.23
N HIS A 135 -5.22 -17.59 -1.86
CA HIS A 135 -5.09 -17.56 -3.31
C HIS A 135 -4.90 -18.95 -3.94
N ASP A 136 -4.32 -19.91 -3.20
CA ASP A 136 -4.16 -21.28 -3.69
C ASP A 136 -5.46 -22.08 -3.65
N VAL A 137 -6.44 -21.63 -2.86
CA VAL A 137 -7.73 -22.32 -2.67
C VAL A 137 -8.81 -21.71 -3.56
N VAL A 138 -8.90 -20.37 -3.62
CA VAL A 138 -9.91 -19.66 -4.41
C VAL A 138 -9.25 -18.47 -5.09
N LYS A 139 -9.26 -18.45 -6.43
CA LYS A 139 -8.72 -17.34 -7.21
C LYS A 139 -9.74 -16.22 -7.36
N LEU A 140 -9.26 -14.98 -7.47
CA LEU A 140 -10.11 -13.82 -7.77
C LEU A 140 -10.88 -14.01 -9.10
N SER A 141 -10.27 -14.65 -10.10
CA SER A 141 -10.91 -15.02 -11.36
C SER A 141 -12.14 -15.89 -11.14
N ASP A 142 -12.04 -16.89 -10.26
CA ASP A 142 -13.13 -17.85 -10.00
C ASP A 142 -14.28 -17.15 -9.28
N PHE A 143 -13.95 -16.24 -8.37
CA PHE A 143 -14.95 -15.40 -7.70
C PHE A 143 -15.66 -14.45 -8.67
N ARG A 144 -14.95 -13.87 -9.64
CA ARG A 144 -15.56 -13.05 -10.70
C ARG A 144 -16.53 -13.84 -11.56
N LEU A 145 -16.23 -15.10 -11.87
CA LEU A 145 -17.11 -15.96 -12.65
C LEU A 145 -18.48 -16.19 -11.98
N LEU A 146 -18.57 -16.11 -10.64
CA LEU A 146 -19.85 -16.21 -9.92
C LEU A 146 -20.85 -15.09 -10.31
N PHE A 147 -20.36 -13.99 -10.87
CA PHE A 147 -21.17 -12.85 -11.31
C PHE A 147 -21.29 -12.76 -12.84
N GLY A 148 -20.87 -13.80 -13.57
CA GLY A 148 -20.97 -13.87 -15.03
C GLY A 148 -20.28 -12.69 -15.74
N ALA A 149 -20.93 -12.14 -16.76
CA ALA A 149 -20.40 -11.00 -17.54
C ALA A 149 -20.15 -9.73 -16.72
N TRP A 150 -20.74 -9.63 -15.52
CA TRP A 150 -20.62 -8.47 -14.65
C TRP A 150 -19.43 -8.57 -13.69
N GLY A 151 -18.79 -9.74 -13.57
CA GLY A 151 -17.72 -9.99 -12.61
C GLY A 151 -16.55 -9.00 -12.71
N GLU A 152 -16.07 -8.74 -13.93
CA GLU A 152 -14.98 -7.79 -14.19
C GLU A 152 -15.33 -6.33 -13.85
N THR A 153 -16.62 -5.99 -13.76
CA THR A 153 -17.08 -4.63 -13.46
C THR A 153 -17.50 -4.45 -12.00
N MET A 154 -18.00 -5.51 -11.36
CA MET A 154 -18.49 -5.49 -9.98
C MET A 154 -17.43 -5.90 -8.95
N VAL A 155 -16.43 -6.69 -9.35
CA VAL A 155 -15.37 -7.15 -8.45
C VAL A 155 -14.06 -6.42 -8.79
N PRO A 156 -13.55 -5.55 -7.90
CA PRO A 156 -12.34 -4.77 -8.18
C PRO A 156 -11.10 -5.65 -8.40
N PRO A 157 -10.10 -5.15 -9.16
CA PRO A 157 -8.80 -5.81 -9.35
C PRO A 157 -7.92 -5.62 -8.11
N ILE A 158 -8.15 -6.46 -7.10
CA ILE A 158 -7.56 -6.34 -5.77
C ILE A 158 -6.20 -7.02 -5.61
N ASP A 159 -5.60 -7.53 -6.69
CA ASP A 159 -4.43 -8.42 -6.61
C ASP A 159 -3.14 -7.80 -6.03
N THR A 160 -2.60 -8.37 -4.95
CA THR A 160 -1.35 -7.96 -4.29
C THR A 160 -0.38 -9.13 -4.15
N ALA A 161 0.93 -8.85 -4.23
CA ALA A 161 2.00 -9.85 -4.23
C ALA A 161 2.81 -9.94 -2.92
N TYR A 162 2.22 -9.57 -1.80
CA TYR A 162 2.89 -9.52 -0.49
C TYR A 162 1.85 -9.59 0.63
N LEU A 163 2.28 -9.95 1.85
CA LEU A 163 1.45 -9.81 3.04
C LEU A 163 1.27 -8.34 3.42
N ASN A 164 0.07 -7.96 3.86
CA ASN A 164 -0.28 -6.55 4.10
C ASN A 164 0.59 -5.91 5.19
N PHE A 165 1.05 -6.71 6.15
CA PHE A 165 1.93 -6.23 7.21
C PHE A 165 3.34 -5.88 6.73
N PHE A 166 3.76 -6.18 5.51
CA PHE A 166 5.09 -5.78 5.02
C PHE A 166 5.16 -4.35 4.47
N LYS A 167 4.04 -3.63 4.33
CA LYS A 167 4.03 -2.28 3.75
C LYS A 167 4.49 -1.19 4.71
N SER A 168 5.80 -0.97 4.80
CA SER A 168 6.35 0.22 5.44
C SER A 168 6.48 1.36 4.42
N LEU A 169 6.31 2.63 4.78
CA LEU A 169 5.88 3.18 6.06
C LEU A 169 4.38 3.53 6.12
N GLU A 170 3.80 3.89 4.97
CA GLU A 170 2.59 4.71 4.94
C GLU A 170 1.30 3.98 5.35
N PRO A 171 1.08 2.68 5.05
CA PRO A 171 -0.04 1.96 5.65
C PRO A 171 0.18 1.60 7.13
N GLN A 172 1.38 1.18 7.50
CA GLN A 172 1.66 0.72 8.87
C GLN A 172 1.57 1.84 9.91
N LEU A 173 2.15 3.02 9.66
CA LEU A 173 2.04 4.15 10.58
C LEU A 173 0.60 4.62 10.74
N ALA A 174 -0.14 4.66 9.62
CA ALA A 174 -1.56 4.99 9.65
C ALA A 174 -2.35 3.93 10.45
N TYR A 175 -2.02 2.65 10.33
CA TYR A 175 -2.62 1.59 11.15
C TYR A 175 -2.33 1.74 12.64
N VAL A 176 -1.09 2.06 13.04
CA VAL A 176 -0.76 2.29 14.45
C VAL A 176 -1.67 3.39 15.02
N SER A 177 -1.74 4.54 14.35
CA SER A 177 -2.58 5.66 14.79
C SER A 177 -4.06 5.31 14.74
N ALA A 178 -4.54 4.70 13.66
CA ALA A 178 -5.95 4.30 13.50
C ALA A 178 -6.40 3.35 14.60
N TRP A 179 -5.62 2.32 14.92
CA TRP A 179 -5.98 1.36 15.96
C TRP A 179 -5.88 1.93 17.37
N ILE A 180 -5.00 2.90 17.62
CA ILE A 180 -5.01 3.67 18.87
C ILE A 180 -6.30 4.49 18.98
N VAL A 181 -6.69 5.21 17.92
CA VAL A 181 -7.95 5.97 17.85
C VAL A 181 -9.14 5.03 18.11
N VAL A 182 -9.26 3.93 17.35
CA VAL A 182 -10.31 2.93 17.52
C VAL A 182 -10.31 2.37 18.94
N GLY A 183 -9.14 2.10 19.53
CA GLY A 183 -9.03 1.64 20.91
C GLY A 183 -9.52 2.65 21.96
N CYS A 184 -9.31 3.95 21.73
CA CYS A 184 -9.86 5.03 22.54
C CYS A 184 -11.40 5.10 22.38
N LEU A 185 -11.91 5.06 21.15
CA LEU A 185 -13.34 5.08 20.84
C LEU A 185 -14.08 3.90 21.50
N VAL A 186 -13.53 2.68 21.38
CA VAL A 186 -14.07 1.48 22.03
C VAL A 186 -14.15 1.65 23.55
N ARG A 187 -13.12 2.23 24.18
CA ARG A 187 -13.15 2.50 25.63
C ARG A 187 -14.19 3.54 26.01
N PHE A 188 -14.38 4.57 25.19
CA PHE A 188 -15.41 5.58 25.43
C PHE A 188 -16.82 5.00 25.37
N VAL A 189 -17.08 4.03 24.48
CA VAL A 189 -18.37 3.34 24.40
C VAL A 189 -18.54 2.32 25.53
N LEU A 190 -17.49 1.54 25.84
CA LEU A 190 -17.61 0.39 26.75
C LEU A 190 -17.36 0.68 28.24
N ALA A 191 -16.64 1.75 28.58
CA ALA A 191 -16.33 2.05 29.98
C ALA A 191 -17.61 2.34 30.78
N PRO A 192 -17.73 1.91 32.04
CA PRO A 192 -18.81 2.34 32.94
C PRO A 192 -18.86 3.86 33.09
N GLN A 193 -20.04 4.45 33.31
CA GLN A 193 -20.20 5.91 33.47
C GLN A 193 -19.36 6.49 34.63
N SER A 194 -19.07 5.67 35.65
CA SER A 194 -18.26 6.06 36.81
C SER A 194 -16.75 6.06 36.56
N GLN A 195 -16.28 5.49 35.45
CA GLN A 195 -14.85 5.37 35.17
C GLN A 195 -14.28 6.66 34.55
N ARG A 196 -13.24 7.23 35.17
CA ARG A 196 -12.54 8.39 34.62
C ARG A 196 -11.75 7.98 33.38
N LEU A 197 -12.19 8.43 32.21
CA LEU A 197 -11.56 8.23 30.90
C LEU A 197 -10.42 9.22 30.59
N ARG A 198 -9.90 9.90 31.61
CA ARG A 198 -8.94 11.02 31.44
C ARG A 198 -7.65 10.61 30.73
N SER A 199 -7.19 9.37 30.89
CA SER A 199 -5.97 8.89 30.24
C SER A 199 -6.13 8.60 28.74
N SER A 200 -7.36 8.40 28.25
CA SER A 200 -7.61 8.11 26.83
C SER A 200 -7.73 9.37 25.97
N VAL A 201 -8.04 10.52 26.58
CA VAL A 201 -8.13 11.81 25.89
C VAL A 201 -6.79 12.29 25.31
N PRO A 202 -5.68 12.40 26.07
CA PRO A 202 -4.41 12.85 25.49
C PRO A 202 -3.87 11.87 24.45
N LEU A 203 -4.11 10.56 24.64
CA LEU A 203 -3.74 9.55 23.67
C LEU A 203 -4.53 9.68 22.37
N LEU A 204 -5.84 9.94 22.45
CA LEU A 204 -6.67 10.23 21.28
C LEU A 204 -6.17 11.49 20.55
N LEU A 205 -5.88 12.58 21.27
CA LEU A 205 -5.36 13.82 20.67
C LEU A 205 -4.05 13.57 19.90
N ALA A 206 -3.10 12.88 20.53
CA ALA A 206 -1.81 12.56 19.89
C ALA A 206 -2.00 11.64 18.66
N ALA A 207 -2.83 10.60 18.78
CA ALA A 207 -3.12 9.70 17.67
C ALA A 207 -3.86 10.39 16.53
N GLN A 208 -4.72 11.38 16.81
CA GLN A 208 -5.45 12.13 15.80
C GLN A 208 -4.56 13.01 14.95
N ILE A 209 -3.58 13.68 15.59
CA ILE A 209 -2.57 14.49 14.87
C ILE A 209 -1.79 13.59 13.93
N ALA A 210 -1.34 12.43 14.42
CA ALA A 210 -0.61 11.46 13.61
C ALA A 210 -1.48 10.89 12.48
N LEU A 211 -2.75 10.57 12.75
CA LEU A 211 -3.70 10.03 11.76
C LEU A 211 -3.97 11.03 10.63
N THR A 212 -4.18 12.30 10.97
CA THR A 212 -4.49 13.37 10.00
C THR A 212 -3.29 13.67 9.09
N GLY A 213 -2.06 13.50 9.60
CA GLY A 213 -0.83 13.60 8.82
C GLY A 213 -0.37 12.30 8.15
N SER A 214 -1.17 11.23 8.22
CA SER A 214 -0.85 9.90 7.68
C SER A 214 -1.73 9.54 6.49
N TYR A 215 -1.48 8.36 5.92
CA TYR A 215 -2.09 7.88 4.68
C TYR A 215 -3.62 7.97 4.70
N SER A 216 -4.15 8.83 3.83
CA SER A 216 -5.57 9.22 3.76
C SER A 216 -6.55 8.06 3.57
N VAL A 217 -6.14 7.02 2.84
CA VAL A 217 -6.93 5.80 2.61
C VAL A 217 -7.30 5.10 3.93
N VAL A 218 -6.41 5.18 4.94
CA VAL A 218 -6.66 4.63 6.28
C VAL A 218 -7.33 5.66 7.19
N GLY A 219 -6.93 6.92 7.11
CA GLY A 219 -7.44 7.99 7.95
C GLY A 219 -8.94 8.27 7.76
N TYR A 220 -9.41 8.42 6.51
CA TYR A 220 -10.79 8.85 6.24
C TYR A 220 -11.87 7.89 6.76
N PRO A 221 -11.74 6.55 6.60
CA PRO A 221 -12.66 5.62 7.22
C PRO A 221 -12.75 5.72 8.75
N VAL A 222 -11.63 6.02 9.42
CA VAL A 222 -11.61 6.23 10.87
C VAL A 222 -12.39 7.49 11.25
N LEU A 223 -12.27 8.57 10.48
CA LEU A 223 -13.05 9.79 10.71
C LEU A 223 -14.57 9.54 10.60
N LEU A 224 -15.00 8.72 9.64
CA LEU A 224 -16.41 8.31 9.52
C LEU A 224 -16.87 7.55 10.78
N LEU A 225 -16.02 6.66 11.29
CA LEU A 225 -16.29 5.95 12.54
C LEU A 225 -16.34 6.89 13.75
N GLU A 226 -15.47 7.90 13.82
CA GLU A 226 -15.49 8.91 14.91
C GLU A 226 -16.82 9.65 14.96
N PHE A 227 -17.31 10.13 13.81
CA PHE A 227 -18.61 10.77 13.70
C PHE A 227 -19.72 9.85 14.23
N TYR A 228 -19.73 8.60 13.77
CA TYR A 228 -20.71 7.60 14.20
C TYR A 228 -20.63 7.29 15.70
N VAL A 229 -19.42 7.17 16.26
CA VAL A 229 -19.22 6.95 17.70
C VAL A 229 -19.65 8.17 18.52
N ALA A 230 -19.40 9.39 18.05
CA ALA A 230 -19.90 10.60 18.70
C ALA A 230 -21.43 10.56 18.82
N THR A 231 -22.14 10.15 17.75
CA THR A 231 -23.59 9.96 17.78
C THR A 231 -24.02 8.92 18.82
N ILE A 232 -23.37 7.75 18.87
CA ILE A 232 -23.64 6.74 19.91
C ILE A 232 -23.48 7.34 21.31
N LEU A 233 -22.40 8.09 21.54
CA LEU A 233 -22.11 8.69 22.84
C LEU A 233 -23.14 9.75 23.25
N VAL A 234 -23.70 10.52 22.31
CA VAL A 234 -24.82 11.43 22.57
C VAL A 234 -26.03 10.65 23.08
N PHE A 235 -26.43 9.58 22.39
CA PHE A 235 -27.56 8.74 22.81
C PHE A 235 -27.32 8.02 24.15
N MET A 236 -26.06 7.80 24.53
CA MET A 236 -25.67 7.28 25.84
C MET A 236 -25.63 8.35 26.95
N GLY A 237 -25.95 9.61 26.65
CA GLY A 237 -25.88 10.74 27.59
C GLY A 237 -24.45 11.22 27.89
N ARG A 238 -23.45 10.85 27.07
CA ARG A 238 -22.04 11.21 27.26
C ARG A 238 -21.64 12.45 26.46
N CYS A 239 -22.48 13.49 26.51
CA CYS A 239 -22.38 14.66 25.63
C CYS A 239 -21.01 15.36 25.66
N LYS A 240 -20.32 15.40 26.81
CA LYS A 240 -18.97 16.02 26.90
C LYS A 240 -17.92 15.27 26.07
N ILE A 241 -17.93 13.94 26.13
CA ILE A 241 -16.99 13.10 25.36
C ILE A 241 -17.42 13.09 23.89
N ALA A 242 -18.72 13.01 23.63
CA ALA A 242 -19.26 13.11 22.27
C ALA A 242 -18.84 14.43 21.59
N GLY A 243 -18.97 15.57 22.29
CA GLY A 243 -18.55 16.88 21.79
C GLY A 243 -17.05 16.95 21.50
N LEU A 244 -16.21 16.35 22.35
CA LEU A 244 -14.76 16.26 22.10
C LEU A 244 -14.46 15.44 20.83
N VAL A 245 -15.02 14.23 20.71
CA VAL A 245 -14.80 13.35 19.54
C VAL A 245 -15.32 14.03 18.27
N PHE A 246 -16.49 14.67 18.34
CA PHE A 246 -17.06 15.40 17.22
C PHE A 246 -16.19 16.59 16.80
N ALA A 247 -15.68 17.38 17.75
CA ALA A 247 -14.77 18.48 17.46
C ALA A 247 -13.46 18.00 16.80
N LEU A 248 -12.89 16.89 17.28
CA LEU A 248 -11.70 16.29 16.69
C LEU A 248 -11.96 15.81 15.26
N CYS A 249 -13.07 15.12 15.04
CA CYS A 249 -13.50 14.69 13.71
C CYS A 249 -13.62 15.89 12.75
N LEU A 250 -14.30 16.97 13.16
CA LEU A 250 -14.45 18.18 12.34
C LEU A 250 -13.11 18.85 12.03
N MET A 251 -12.20 18.95 13.01
CA MET A 251 -10.87 19.50 12.78
C MET A 251 -10.08 18.65 11.76
N SER A 252 -10.12 17.32 11.89
CA SER A 252 -9.46 16.43 10.93
C SER A 252 -10.07 16.50 9.54
N ILE A 253 -11.40 16.62 9.42
CA ILE A 253 -12.07 16.87 8.14
C ILE A 253 -11.62 18.21 7.54
N ALA A 254 -11.55 19.28 8.34
CA ALA A 254 -11.10 20.58 7.85
C ALA A 254 -9.65 20.53 7.33
N VAL A 255 -8.75 19.87 8.06
CA VAL A 255 -7.37 19.65 7.62
C VAL A 255 -7.31 18.77 6.37
N ALA A 256 -8.11 17.70 6.32
CA ALA A 256 -8.18 16.82 5.15
C ALA A 256 -8.70 17.54 3.91
N VAL A 257 -9.73 18.38 4.02
CA VAL A 257 -10.27 19.20 2.93
C VAL A 257 -9.26 20.24 2.49
N TRP A 258 -8.58 20.90 3.42
CA TRP A 258 -7.50 21.83 3.10
C TRP A 258 -6.33 21.13 2.38
N ALA A 259 -5.87 19.98 2.88
CA ALA A 259 -4.83 19.19 2.22
C ALA A 259 -5.26 18.70 0.83
N ALA A 260 -6.50 18.23 0.72
CA ALA A 260 -7.08 17.77 -0.53
C ALA A 260 -7.18 18.91 -1.55
N SER A 261 -7.55 20.14 -1.15
CA SER A 261 -7.60 21.27 -2.08
C SER A 261 -6.23 21.66 -2.65
N GLN A 262 -5.16 21.46 -1.89
CA GLN A 262 -3.78 21.64 -2.39
C GLN A 262 -3.35 20.50 -3.32
N THR A 263 -3.90 19.29 -3.13
CA THR A 263 -3.41 18.07 -3.80
C THR A 263 -4.25 17.66 -5.03
N LEU A 264 -5.55 17.99 -5.05
CA LEU A 264 -6.53 17.53 -6.05
C LEU A 264 -6.69 18.44 -7.27
N ALA A 265 -6.00 19.58 -7.36
CA ALA A 265 -5.95 20.35 -8.60
C ALA A 265 -5.43 19.46 -9.75
N GLY A 266 -6.35 19.03 -10.64
CA GLY A 266 -6.07 18.19 -11.81
C GLY A 266 -6.04 16.67 -11.62
N ASN A 267 -6.31 16.13 -10.42
CA ASN A 267 -6.31 14.67 -10.15
C ASN A 267 -7.59 14.25 -9.42
N THR A 268 -8.71 14.12 -10.13
CA THR A 268 -9.90 13.52 -9.53
C THR A 268 -9.79 12.00 -9.58
N ALA A 269 -9.30 11.39 -8.49
CA ALA A 269 -9.53 9.97 -8.19
C ALA A 269 -11.03 9.68 -7.89
N LEU A 270 -11.84 10.74 -7.86
CA LEU A 270 -13.30 10.69 -7.89
C LEU A 270 -13.77 10.30 -9.29
N PHE A 271 -14.51 9.20 -9.38
CA PHE A 271 -15.19 8.81 -10.61
C PHE A 271 -16.67 8.55 -10.33
N ALA A 272 -17.50 8.83 -11.33
CA ALA A 272 -18.92 8.50 -11.28
C ALA A 272 -19.09 7.02 -11.58
N SER A 273 -19.91 6.34 -10.78
CA SER A 273 -20.40 5.01 -11.13
C SER A 273 -21.78 4.79 -10.55
N ARG A 274 -22.58 3.97 -11.23
CA ARG A 274 -23.90 3.54 -10.77
C ARG A 274 -23.92 2.10 -10.29
N LEU A 275 -22.80 1.38 -10.43
CA LEU A 275 -22.72 -0.05 -10.16
C LEU A 275 -22.17 -0.33 -8.75
N PRO A 276 -22.75 -1.28 -8.00
CA PRO A 276 -22.17 -1.68 -6.72
C PRO A 276 -20.83 -2.39 -6.92
N MET A 277 -20.02 -2.40 -5.86
CA MET A 277 -18.83 -3.23 -5.75
C MET A 277 -19.10 -4.38 -4.80
N ILE A 278 -18.69 -5.58 -5.23
CA ILE A 278 -18.83 -6.81 -4.46
C ILE A 278 -17.42 -7.35 -4.17
N SER A 279 -17.19 -7.62 -2.89
CA SER A 279 -15.97 -8.24 -2.39
C SER A 279 -16.30 -9.20 -1.25
N THR A 280 -15.33 -10.02 -0.83
CA THR A 280 -15.53 -10.90 0.33
C THR A 280 -15.77 -10.09 1.60
N ALA A 281 -15.18 -8.90 1.75
CA ALA A 281 -15.46 -8.03 2.88
C ALA A 281 -16.87 -7.43 2.84
N VAL A 282 -17.40 -7.07 1.67
CA VAL A 282 -18.80 -6.60 1.54
C VAL A 282 -19.78 -7.71 1.94
N LEU A 283 -19.59 -8.93 1.40
CA LEU A 283 -20.45 -10.07 1.72
C LEU A 283 -20.39 -10.43 3.21
N GLY A 284 -19.18 -10.51 3.78
CA GLY A 284 -19.00 -10.76 5.21
C GLY A 284 -19.58 -9.63 6.07
N GLY A 285 -19.42 -8.38 5.64
CA GLY A 285 -19.99 -7.20 6.28
C GLY A 285 -21.50 -7.24 6.36
N LEU A 286 -22.18 -7.59 5.25
CA LEU A 286 -23.63 -7.76 5.22
C LEU A 286 -24.11 -8.84 6.19
N VAL A 287 -23.44 -10.01 6.22
CA VAL A 287 -23.80 -11.11 7.12
C VAL A 287 -23.65 -10.72 8.59
N VAL A 288 -22.50 -10.15 8.97
CA VAL A 288 -22.24 -9.76 10.36
C VAL A 288 -23.15 -8.62 10.79
N THR A 289 -23.37 -7.63 9.92
CA THR A 289 -24.28 -6.50 10.17
C THR A 289 -25.72 -7.00 10.34
N GLY A 290 -26.20 -7.89 9.48
CA GLY A 290 -27.53 -8.50 9.60
C GLY A 290 -27.70 -9.25 10.93
N ALA A 291 -26.72 -10.06 11.32
CA ALA A 291 -26.74 -10.77 12.61
C ALA A 291 -26.76 -9.82 13.81
N MET A 292 -25.98 -8.73 13.77
CA MET A 292 -25.99 -7.69 14.79
C MET A 292 -27.32 -6.93 14.86
N LEU A 293 -27.94 -6.61 13.71
CA LEU A 293 -29.23 -5.94 13.64
C LEU A 293 -30.32 -6.80 14.27
N VAL A 294 -30.43 -8.08 13.88
CA VAL A 294 -31.36 -9.04 14.50
C VAL A 294 -31.18 -9.06 16.02
N ARG A 295 -29.93 -9.04 16.48
CA ARG A 295 -29.63 -9.00 17.90
C ARG A 295 -30.07 -7.70 18.57
N LEU A 296 -29.83 -6.54 17.95
CA LEU A 296 -30.27 -5.24 18.44
C LEU A 296 -31.80 -5.14 18.52
N PHE A 297 -32.51 -5.59 17.49
CA PHE A 297 -33.97 -5.68 17.50
C PHE A 297 -34.46 -6.53 18.67
N SER A 298 -33.86 -7.71 18.89
CA SER A 298 -34.19 -8.59 20.04
C SER A 298 -33.90 -7.97 21.41
N LYS A 299 -33.18 -6.84 21.46
CA LYS A 299 -32.75 -6.15 22.68
C LYS A 299 -33.27 -4.71 22.77
N GLY A 300 -34.22 -4.33 21.91
CA GLY A 300 -34.79 -2.98 21.90
C GLY A 300 -33.73 -1.90 21.72
N PHE A 301 -32.69 -2.17 20.93
CA PHE A 301 -31.61 -1.22 20.60
C PHE A 301 -30.78 -0.68 21.77
N SER A 302 -30.87 -1.29 22.95
CA SER A 302 -30.25 -0.81 24.20
C SER A 302 -28.77 -1.19 24.38
N GLN A 303 -28.11 -1.74 23.36
CA GLN A 303 -26.75 -2.29 23.48
C GLN A 303 -25.72 -1.46 22.69
N PRO A 304 -25.08 -0.45 23.30
CA PRO A 304 -24.02 0.34 22.68
C PRO A 304 -22.88 -0.45 22.02
N PRO A 305 -22.42 -1.59 22.58
CA PRO A 305 -21.41 -2.40 21.91
C PRO A 305 -21.89 -2.87 20.53
N LEU A 306 -23.14 -3.32 20.40
CA LEU A 306 -23.66 -3.79 19.11
C LEU A 306 -23.78 -2.65 18.10
N TRP A 307 -24.15 -1.44 18.54
CA TRP A 307 -24.11 -0.26 17.67
C TRP A 307 -22.70 0.04 17.16
N LEU A 308 -21.70 0.00 18.04
CA LEU A 308 -20.29 0.14 17.63
C LEU A 308 -19.89 -0.96 16.64
N GLY A 309 -20.28 -2.21 16.91
CA GLY A 309 -20.08 -3.34 16.01
C GLY A 309 -20.69 -3.12 14.63
N LEU A 310 -21.90 -2.57 14.55
CA LEU A 310 -22.56 -2.25 13.29
C LEU A 310 -21.77 -1.23 12.47
N GLY A 311 -21.22 -0.20 13.11
CA GLY A 311 -20.39 0.80 12.42
C GLY A 311 -19.14 0.17 11.81
N LEU A 312 -18.51 -0.76 12.53
CA LEU A 312 -17.29 -1.44 12.10
C LEU A 312 -17.55 -2.50 11.01
N ALA A 313 -18.57 -3.34 11.18
CA ALA A 313 -18.94 -4.38 10.22
C ALA A 313 -19.68 -3.85 8.99
N GLY A 314 -20.33 -2.69 9.10
CA GLY A 314 -21.00 -1.99 8.00
C GLY A 314 -20.04 -1.12 7.18
N LEU A 315 -18.86 -0.80 7.71
CA LEU A 315 -17.86 0.04 7.04
C LEU A 315 -17.48 -0.49 5.64
N PRO A 316 -17.22 -1.80 5.43
CA PRO A 316 -16.97 -2.35 4.09
C PRO A 316 -18.09 -2.04 3.10
N VAL A 317 -19.34 -2.15 3.53
CA VAL A 317 -20.50 -1.88 2.66
C VAL A 317 -20.54 -0.41 2.28
N ALA A 318 -20.36 0.49 3.26
CA ALA A 318 -20.39 1.94 3.05
C ALA A 318 -19.22 2.43 2.18
N LEU A 319 -18.02 1.91 2.38
CA LEU A 319 -16.83 2.30 1.62
C LEU A 319 -16.85 1.74 0.19
N MET A 320 -17.26 0.49 0.00
CA MET A 320 -17.27 -0.11 -1.34
C MET A 320 -18.45 0.36 -2.20
N ASN A 321 -19.50 0.93 -1.58
CA ASN A 321 -20.72 1.33 -2.28
C ASN A 321 -21.10 2.80 -2.04
N GLN A 322 -20.09 3.68 -2.00
CA GLN A 322 -20.26 5.12 -1.76
C GLN A 322 -21.24 5.80 -2.71
N GLN A 323 -21.28 5.35 -3.97
CA GLN A 323 -22.17 5.88 -4.98
C GLN A 323 -23.65 5.77 -4.62
N VAL A 324 -24.02 4.85 -3.73
CA VAL A 324 -25.39 4.76 -3.20
C VAL A 324 -25.76 6.01 -2.40
N LEU A 325 -24.77 6.63 -1.75
CA LEU A 325 -24.95 7.83 -0.92
C LEU A 325 -24.59 9.12 -1.66
N THR A 326 -23.57 9.08 -2.52
CA THR A 326 -22.94 10.29 -3.09
C THR A 326 -23.02 10.38 -4.61
N GLY A 327 -23.37 9.29 -5.31
CA GLY A 327 -23.24 9.18 -6.77
C GLY A 327 -21.78 9.09 -7.28
N LEU A 328 -20.80 9.12 -6.38
CA LEU A 328 -19.36 9.14 -6.68
C LEU A 328 -18.64 8.01 -5.93
N MET A 329 -17.48 7.60 -6.44
CA MET A 329 -16.61 6.61 -5.83
C MET A 329 -15.16 7.08 -5.82
N VAL A 330 -14.40 6.61 -4.84
CA VAL A 330 -12.94 6.79 -4.76
C VAL A 330 -12.33 5.46 -4.33
N SER A 331 -11.25 5.02 -4.97
CA SER A 331 -10.33 3.98 -4.49
C SER A 331 -10.93 2.79 -3.72
N THR A 332 -11.94 2.11 -4.29
CA THR A 332 -12.57 0.98 -3.57
C THR A 332 -11.61 -0.20 -3.43
N LYS A 333 -10.77 -0.41 -4.44
CA LYS A 333 -9.64 -1.34 -4.38
C LYS A 333 -8.75 -1.12 -3.17
N ASP A 334 -8.36 0.12 -2.87
CA ASP A 334 -7.48 0.38 -1.73
C ASP A 334 -8.20 0.15 -0.40
N TRP A 335 -9.46 0.55 -0.24
CA TRP A 335 -10.20 0.22 0.99
C TRP A 335 -10.39 -1.28 1.19
N GLU A 336 -10.63 -2.03 0.12
CA GLU A 336 -10.66 -3.49 0.18
C GLU A 336 -9.30 -4.05 0.61
N ARG A 337 -8.20 -3.44 0.20
CA ARG A 337 -6.82 -3.85 0.54
C ARG A 337 -6.40 -3.49 1.96
N TYR A 338 -6.88 -2.37 2.48
CA TYR A 338 -6.31 -1.78 3.69
C TYR A 338 -7.27 -1.69 4.88
N ILE A 339 -8.59 -1.67 4.64
CA ILE A 339 -9.54 -1.25 5.67
C ILE A 339 -10.63 -2.28 5.91
N ASN A 340 -11.24 -2.79 4.85
CA ASN A 340 -12.48 -3.52 4.99
C ASN A 340 -12.34 -4.79 5.84
N HIS A 341 -11.33 -5.62 5.58
CA HIS A 341 -11.14 -6.86 6.34
C HIS A 341 -10.74 -6.65 7.81
N PRO A 342 -9.78 -5.76 8.15
CA PRO A 342 -9.45 -5.49 9.56
C PRO A 342 -10.62 -4.96 10.37
N PHE A 343 -11.41 -4.03 9.82
CA PHE A 343 -12.59 -3.48 10.50
C PHE A 343 -13.73 -4.51 10.61
N LEU A 344 -13.96 -5.32 9.57
CA LEU A 344 -14.90 -6.44 9.62
C LEU A 344 -14.52 -7.46 10.70
N ALA A 345 -13.26 -7.87 10.75
CA ALA A 345 -12.76 -8.80 11.75
C ALA A 345 -12.96 -8.25 13.17
N PHE A 346 -12.65 -6.98 13.39
CA PHE A 346 -12.90 -6.32 14.68
C PHE A 346 -14.39 -6.30 15.03
N GLY A 347 -15.26 -5.93 14.08
CA GLY A 347 -16.71 -5.96 14.25
C GLY A 347 -17.22 -7.35 14.64
N ALA A 348 -16.75 -8.40 13.97
CA ALA A 348 -17.10 -9.79 14.28
C ALA A 348 -16.60 -10.21 15.68
N ILE A 349 -15.38 -9.82 16.07
CA ILE A 349 -14.84 -10.07 17.43
C ILE A 349 -15.70 -9.37 18.48
N LEU A 350 -16.12 -8.14 18.22
CA LEU A 350 -17.00 -7.39 19.11
C LEU A 350 -18.35 -8.11 19.24
N PHE A 351 -18.98 -8.50 18.13
CA PHE A 351 -20.22 -9.27 18.15
C PHE A 351 -20.09 -10.54 18.98
N TRP A 352 -19.03 -11.31 18.74
CA TRP A 352 -18.74 -12.52 19.49
C TRP A 352 -18.58 -12.27 20.99
N ALA A 353 -17.87 -11.19 21.37
CA ALA A 353 -17.70 -10.81 22.78
C ALA A 353 -19.04 -10.49 23.46
N THR A 354 -19.98 -9.86 22.75
CA THR A 354 -21.33 -9.58 23.29
C THR A 354 -22.18 -10.83 23.50
N ILE A 355 -22.04 -11.85 22.65
CA ILE A 355 -22.76 -13.13 22.77
C ILE A 355 -22.16 -13.95 23.92
N ARG A 356 -20.82 -14.08 23.95
CA ARG A 356 -20.12 -14.94 24.91
C ARG A 356 -20.22 -14.48 26.35
N LYS A 357 -20.41 -13.18 26.63
CA LYS A 357 -20.60 -12.69 28.00
C LYS A 357 -21.70 -13.47 28.73
N LYS A 358 -22.77 -13.83 28.01
CA LYS A 358 -23.90 -14.61 28.54
C LYS A 358 -23.60 -16.12 28.69
N ALA A 359 -22.81 -16.68 27.79
CA ALA A 359 -22.41 -18.09 27.84
C ALA A 359 -21.37 -18.36 28.94
N ALA A 360 -20.46 -17.42 29.17
CA ALA A 360 -19.46 -17.49 30.24
C ALA A 360 -20.07 -17.35 31.65
N GLU A 361 -21.25 -16.73 31.77
CA GLU A 361 -22.04 -16.70 33.02
C GLU A 361 -22.64 -18.07 33.37
N HIS A 362 -22.73 -19.00 32.41
CA HIS A 362 -23.35 -20.33 32.59
C HIS A 362 -22.38 -21.51 32.36
N GLY A 363 -21.12 -21.25 31.99
CA GLY A 363 -20.14 -22.27 31.61
C GLY A 363 -19.10 -22.57 32.69
N ARG A 364 -18.65 -23.83 32.77
CA ARG A 364 -17.59 -24.26 33.69
C ARG A 364 -16.25 -23.59 33.35
N PRO A 365 -15.54 -22.98 34.32
CA PRO A 365 -14.23 -22.39 34.08
C PRO A 365 -13.20 -23.51 33.84
N GLY A 366 -12.68 -23.64 32.61
CA GLY A 366 -11.53 -24.52 32.33
C GLY A 366 -11.62 -25.34 31.04
N GLN A 367 -12.81 -25.58 30.49
CA GLN A 367 -12.93 -26.28 29.21
C GLN A 367 -12.70 -25.33 28.02
N GLY A 368 -11.70 -25.63 27.18
CA GLY A 368 -11.62 -25.13 25.80
C GLY A 368 -10.75 -23.89 25.54
N ARG A 369 -9.58 -23.73 26.16
CA ARG A 369 -8.57 -22.74 25.70
C ARG A 369 -7.75 -23.23 24.50
N TRP A 370 -7.69 -24.54 24.28
CA TRP A 370 -6.94 -25.15 23.17
C TRP A 370 -7.30 -24.60 21.78
N PRO A 371 -8.55 -24.23 21.43
CA PRO A 371 -8.85 -23.66 20.11
C PRO A 371 -8.19 -22.30 19.91
N VAL A 372 -8.01 -21.52 20.98
CA VAL A 372 -7.32 -20.21 20.91
C VAL A 372 -5.83 -20.41 20.65
N TYR A 373 -5.20 -21.38 21.31
CA TYR A 373 -3.79 -21.71 21.05
C TYR A 373 -3.61 -22.31 19.66
N ALA A 374 -4.51 -23.19 19.22
CA ALA A 374 -4.52 -23.72 17.86
C ALA A 374 -4.65 -22.61 16.81
N ALA A 375 -5.51 -21.61 17.04
CA ALA A 375 -5.62 -20.44 16.18
C ALA A 375 -4.31 -19.63 16.13
N ILE A 376 -3.64 -19.40 17.26
CA ILE A 376 -2.34 -18.71 17.30
C ILE A 376 -1.28 -19.47 16.48
N VAL A 377 -1.21 -20.80 16.65
CA VAL A 377 -0.28 -21.64 15.86
C VAL A 377 -0.61 -21.59 14.38
N PHE A 378 -1.90 -21.68 14.01
CA PHE A 378 -2.35 -21.54 12.63
C PHE A 378 -1.94 -20.19 12.04
N PHE A 379 -2.17 -19.08 12.75
CA PHE A 379 -1.78 -17.75 12.28
C PHE A 379 -0.27 -17.60 12.12
N ALA A 380 0.53 -18.16 13.04
CA ALA A 380 1.97 -18.16 12.91
C ALA A 380 2.43 -18.94 11.66
N ALA A 381 1.87 -20.14 11.43
CA ALA A 381 2.17 -20.94 10.24
C ALA A 381 1.74 -20.22 8.94
N PHE A 382 0.56 -19.60 8.94
CA PHE A 382 0.06 -18.79 7.83
C PHE A 382 1.00 -17.62 7.51
N ALA A 383 1.43 -16.87 8.53
CA ALA A 383 2.37 -15.77 8.35
C ALA A 383 3.72 -16.25 7.81
N ILE A 384 4.29 -17.33 8.36
CA ILE A 384 5.55 -17.92 7.86
C ILE A 384 5.44 -18.36 6.40
N TYR A 385 4.33 -19.03 6.02
CA TYR A 385 4.09 -19.45 4.65
C TYR A 385 4.05 -18.25 3.70
N GLY A 386 3.25 -17.23 4.03
CA GLY A 386 3.11 -16.06 3.18
C GLY A 386 4.37 -15.19 3.15
N THR A 387 5.16 -15.15 4.23
CA THR A 387 6.49 -14.54 4.28
C THR A 387 7.40 -15.20 3.24
N LYS A 388 7.53 -16.54 3.27
CA LYS A 388 8.35 -17.27 2.29
C LYS A 388 7.92 -17.00 0.85
N ARG A 389 6.62 -16.96 0.59
CA ARG A 389 6.08 -16.69 -0.75
C ARG A 389 6.33 -15.25 -1.20
N THR A 390 6.15 -14.29 -0.29
CA THR A 390 6.47 -12.87 -0.54
C THR A 390 7.94 -12.74 -0.92
N TYR A 391 8.86 -13.39 -0.19
CA TYR A 391 10.27 -13.38 -0.54
C TYR A 391 10.51 -13.82 -2.00
N GLY A 392 10.00 -15.00 -2.39
CA GLY A 392 10.19 -15.53 -3.74
C GLY A 392 9.58 -14.66 -4.86
N LEU A 393 8.47 -13.95 -4.58
CA LEU A 393 7.86 -13.03 -5.54
C LEU A 393 8.68 -11.76 -5.78
N TRP A 394 9.45 -11.31 -4.78
CA TRP A 394 10.19 -10.04 -4.82
C TRP A 394 11.72 -10.19 -4.94
N GLU A 395 12.25 -11.41 -4.80
CA GLU A 395 13.69 -11.70 -4.83
C GLU A 395 14.35 -11.20 -6.10
N ASN A 396 13.79 -11.54 -7.27
CA ASN A 396 14.36 -11.17 -8.56
C ASN A 396 14.52 -9.64 -8.72
N ILE A 397 13.45 -8.89 -8.41
CA ILE A 397 13.46 -7.42 -8.45
C ILE A 397 14.55 -6.85 -7.53
N ASN A 398 14.68 -7.41 -6.32
CA ASN A 398 15.70 -6.99 -5.37
C ASN A 398 17.14 -7.25 -5.84
N LEU A 399 17.41 -8.45 -6.38
CA LEU A 399 18.71 -8.80 -6.95
C LEU A 399 19.05 -7.89 -8.14
N HIS A 400 18.09 -7.67 -9.04
CA HIS A 400 18.22 -6.80 -10.19
C HIS A 400 18.56 -5.35 -9.77
N GLY A 401 17.79 -4.77 -8.85
CA GLY A 401 18.03 -3.43 -8.35
C GLY A 401 19.39 -3.27 -7.64
N LEU A 402 19.83 -4.29 -6.89
CA LEU A 402 21.14 -4.26 -6.21
C LEU A 402 22.31 -4.42 -7.20
N ALA A 403 22.19 -5.32 -8.17
CA ALA A 403 23.21 -5.50 -9.20
C ALA A 403 23.39 -4.21 -10.02
N ILE A 404 22.28 -3.57 -10.43
CA ILE A 404 22.32 -2.28 -11.12
C ILE A 404 23.00 -1.22 -10.25
N ALA A 405 22.61 -1.08 -8.98
CA ALA A 405 23.21 -0.08 -8.09
C ALA A 405 24.73 -0.25 -7.98
N ARG A 406 25.21 -1.48 -7.78
CA ARG A 406 26.65 -1.81 -7.76
C ARG A 406 27.35 -1.52 -9.09
N ALA A 407 26.69 -1.79 -10.21
CA ALA A 407 27.25 -1.50 -11.53
C ALA A 407 27.42 0.01 -11.74
N ILE A 408 26.46 0.82 -11.27
CA ILE A 408 26.57 2.27 -11.31
C ILE A 408 27.68 2.76 -10.39
N ASP A 409 27.73 2.29 -9.14
CA ASP A 409 28.75 2.71 -8.18
C ASP A 409 30.17 2.42 -8.71
N ASN A 410 30.34 1.29 -9.40
CA ASN A 410 31.60 0.94 -10.05
C ASN A 410 31.89 1.80 -11.29
N ALA A 411 30.86 2.26 -12.02
CA ALA A 411 31.03 3.11 -13.20
C ALA A 411 31.32 4.57 -12.84
N GLU A 412 30.67 5.12 -11.80
CA GLU A 412 30.77 6.54 -11.42
C GLU A 412 32.19 6.99 -11.07
N ALA A 413 33.06 6.08 -10.64
CA ALA A 413 34.47 6.37 -10.40
C ALA A 413 35.21 6.87 -11.66
N GLU A 414 34.69 6.57 -12.85
CA GLU A 414 35.31 6.85 -14.14
C GLU A 414 34.50 7.81 -15.01
N LEU A 415 33.36 8.32 -14.52
CA LEU A 415 32.42 9.14 -15.28
C LEU A 415 32.42 10.61 -14.85
N PRO A 416 32.07 11.52 -15.76
CA PRO A 416 31.78 12.89 -15.38
C PRO A 416 30.52 12.98 -14.53
N ALA A 417 30.46 13.99 -13.65
CA ALA A 417 29.41 14.15 -12.65
C ALA A 417 28.00 14.38 -13.23
N ASP A 418 27.90 14.71 -14.52
CA ASP A 418 26.66 14.95 -15.25
C ASP A 418 26.22 13.75 -16.11
N ALA A 419 26.85 12.59 -15.95
CA ALA A 419 26.45 11.37 -16.64
C ALA A 419 24.98 11.00 -16.36
N VAL A 420 24.28 10.59 -17.42
CA VAL A 420 22.86 10.21 -17.34
C VAL A 420 22.73 8.70 -17.44
N PHE A 421 22.03 8.06 -16.50
CA PHE A 421 21.85 6.62 -16.52
C PHE A 421 20.57 6.22 -17.27
N VAL A 422 20.71 5.25 -18.17
CA VAL A 422 19.62 4.66 -18.96
C VAL A 422 19.44 3.23 -18.50
N LEU A 423 18.32 2.93 -17.84
CA LEU A 423 18.04 1.60 -17.30
C LEU A 423 17.29 0.74 -18.31
N ASP A 424 17.73 -0.51 -18.50
CA ASP A 424 16.97 -1.48 -19.28
C ASP A 424 15.54 -1.64 -18.74
N SER A 425 15.42 -1.82 -17.42
CA SER A 425 14.14 -1.88 -16.72
C SER A 425 13.89 -0.60 -15.95
N VAL A 426 13.28 0.39 -16.60
CA VAL A 426 13.00 1.72 -16.04
C VAL A 426 12.19 1.66 -14.74
N GLY A 427 11.32 0.66 -14.56
CA GLY A 427 10.57 0.45 -13.32
C GLY A 427 11.44 0.22 -12.06
N LEU A 428 12.73 -0.08 -12.23
CA LEU A 428 13.69 -0.23 -11.12
C LEU A 428 14.34 1.09 -10.68
N ALA A 429 14.16 2.20 -11.42
CA ALA A 429 14.76 3.49 -11.11
C ALA A 429 14.55 3.93 -9.64
N PRO A 430 13.34 3.87 -9.06
CA PRO A 430 13.14 4.26 -7.67
C PRO A 430 13.91 3.38 -6.68
N GLN A 431 13.96 2.07 -6.93
CA GLN A 431 14.67 1.13 -6.08
C GLN A 431 16.19 1.36 -6.13
N VAL A 432 16.73 1.61 -7.33
CA VAL A 432 18.16 1.91 -7.53
C VAL A 432 18.50 3.24 -6.87
N ALA A 433 17.70 4.29 -7.08
CA ALA A 433 17.88 5.57 -6.40
C ALA A 433 17.94 5.39 -4.88
N LEU A 434 17.02 4.60 -4.30
CA LEU A 434 16.99 4.36 -2.87
C LEU A 434 18.26 3.67 -2.35
N ARG A 435 18.72 2.61 -3.05
CA ARG A 435 19.96 1.89 -2.70
C ARG A 435 21.19 2.80 -2.73
N ARG A 436 21.17 3.84 -3.58
CA ARG A 436 22.24 4.83 -3.75
C ARG A 436 22.01 6.12 -2.96
N GLY A 437 21.04 6.13 -2.03
CA GLY A 437 20.78 7.26 -1.15
C GLY A 437 20.13 8.48 -1.81
N GLY A 438 19.39 8.27 -2.91
CA GLY A 438 18.59 9.28 -3.60
C GLY A 438 19.36 10.15 -4.62
N LYS A 439 20.63 9.84 -4.89
CA LYS A 439 21.56 10.73 -5.63
C LYS A 439 21.64 10.50 -7.16
N THR A 440 20.81 9.64 -7.73
CA THR A 440 20.97 9.19 -9.12
C THR A 440 19.95 9.85 -10.05
N GLY A 441 20.41 10.51 -11.10
CA GLY A 441 19.58 10.97 -12.21
C GLY A 441 19.42 9.88 -13.26
N PHE A 442 18.18 9.49 -13.55
CA PHE A 442 17.85 8.60 -14.65
C PHE A 442 17.24 9.38 -15.80
N LEU A 443 17.48 8.96 -17.05
CA LEU A 443 16.84 9.56 -18.21
C LEU A 443 15.31 9.48 -18.10
N VAL A 444 14.80 8.35 -17.62
CA VAL A 444 13.38 8.12 -17.38
C VAL A 444 13.23 7.64 -15.95
N ASP A 445 12.46 8.39 -15.15
CA ASP A 445 12.06 8.02 -13.80
C ASP A 445 10.56 8.26 -13.64
N TYR A 446 9.82 7.22 -13.26
CA TYR A 446 8.37 7.33 -13.05
C TYR A 446 8.01 8.24 -11.87
N THR A 447 8.93 8.48 -10.93
CA THR A 447 8.69 9.43 -9.82
C THR A 447 8.50 10.87 -10.32
N ASP A 448 9.11 11.22 -11.46
CA ASP A 448 8.99 12.56 -12.06
C ASP A 448 7.57 12.86 -12.57
N VAL A 449 6.82 11.84 -12.98
CA VAL A 449 5.42 11.96 -13.41
C VAL A 449 4.51 12.36 -12.23
N PHE A 450 4.87 11.97 -11.01
CA PHE A 450 4.14 12.41 -9.80
C PHE A 450 4.49 13.84 -9.39
N ARG A 451 5.71 14.31 -9.69
CA ARG A 451 6.17 15.69 -9.42
C ARG A 451 5.53 16.69 -10.37
N ASP A 452 5.65 16.41 -11.66
CA ASP A 452 5.16 17.28 -12.73
C ASP A 452 4.08 16.51 -13.48
N ARG A 453 2.85 16.66 -13.01
CA ARG A 453 1.74 15.83 -13.46
C ARG A 453 1.41 16.05 -14.93
N ILE A 454 1.05 14.96 -15.60
CA ILE A 454 0.46 15.02 -16.93
C ILE A 454 -1.04 15.37 -16.76
N PRO A 455 -1.51 16.46 -17.41
CA PRO A 455 -2.92 16.84 -17.32
C PRO A 455 -3.80 15.76 -17.95
N SER A 456 -5.06 15.70 -17.51
CA SER A 456 -6.01 14.78 -18.14
C SER A 456 -6.26 15.15 -19.60
N ILE A 457 -6.48 14.15 -20.46
CA ILE A 457 -6.76 14.33 -21.89
C ILE A 457 -8.01 15.16 -22.19
N GLU A 458 -8.91 15.29 -21.20
CA GLU A 458 -10.13 16.11 -21.30
C GLU A 458 -9.93 17.54 -20.77
N GLU A 459 -8.91 17.77 -19.92
CA GLU A 459 -8.69 19.08 -19.30
C GLU A 459 -8.00 20.05 -20.28
N LYS A 460 -7.07 19.51 -21.09
CA LYS A 460 -6.26 20.31 -22.02
C LYS A 460 -6.07 19.55 -23.34
N PRO A 461 -5.88 20.26 -24.47
CA PRO A 461 -5.46 19.64 -25.71
C PRO A 461 -4.24 18.74 -25.49
N PHE A 462 -4.31 17.52 -25.99
CA PHE A 462 -3.21 16.56 -25.86
C PHE A 462 -1.92 17.15 -26.44
N SER A 463 -0.85 17.06 -25.66
CA SER A 463 0.48 17.47 -26.06
C SER A 463 1.52 16.59 -25.38
N ILE A 464 2.61 16.31 -26.09
CA ILE A 464 3.72 15.53 -25.56
C ILE A 464 4.46 16.41 -24.57
N THR A 465 4.44 16.00 -23.30
CA THR A 465 5.14 16.70 -22.21
C THR A 465 6.64 16.38 -22.23
N ARG A 466 7.42 17.04 -21.37
CA ARG A 466 8.85 16.73 -21.19
C ARG A 466 9.09 15.24 -20.87
N HIS A 467 8.17 14.59 -20.16
CA HIS A 467 8.25 13.18 -19.78
C HIS A 467 8.15 12.28 -21.00
N GLY A 468 7.24 12.60 -21.93
CA GLY A 468 7.12 11.90 -23.20
C GLY A 468 8.36 12.05 -24.07
N TYR A 469 8.98 13.23 -24.12
CA TYR A 469 10.23 13.44 -24.85
C TYR A 469 11.44 12.72 -24.21
N ALA A 470 11.49 12.63 -22.87
CA ALA A 470 12.50 11.82 -22.20
C ALA A 470 12.36 10.33 -22.55
N LEU A 471 11.12 9.85 -22.66
CA LEU A 471 10.84 8.49 -23.09
C LEU A 471 11.15 8.26 -24.58
N PHE A 472 10.98 9.27 -25.44
CA PHE A 472 11.45 9.20 -26.83
C PHE A 472 12.97 9.03 -26.92
N GLU A 473 13.73 9.82 -26.14
CA GLU A 473 15.18 9.67 -26.10
C GLU A 473 15.58 8.29 -25.58
N TYR A 474 14.86 7.78 -24.56
CA TYR A 474 15.07 6.43 -24.05
C TYR A 474 14.87 5.36 -25.13
N TRP A 475 13.76 5.39 -25.85
CA TRP A 475 13.48 4.45 -26.93
C TRP A 475 14.49 4.56 -28.06
N ARG A 476 14.93 5.78 -28.40
CA ARG A 476 15.99 6.01 -29.39
C ARG A 476 17.32 5.38 -28.95
N LEU A 477 17.75 5.59 -27.71
CA LEU A 477 18.98 5.00 -27.16
C LEU A 477 18.88 3.47 -27.02
N ARG A 478 17.67 2.92 -26.93
CA ARG A 478 17.38 1.48 -26.96
C ARG A 478 17.24 0.91 -28.38
N GLY A 479 17.39 1.72 -29.43
CA GLY A 479 17.23 1.28 -30.81
C GLY A 479 15.82 0.80 -31.15
N MET A 480 14.80 1.31 -30.45
CA MET A 480 13.42 0.92 -30.70
C MET A 480 12.90 1.51 -32.01
N SER A 481 12.21 0.71 -32.82
CA SER A 481 11.52 1.21 -34.01
C SER A 481 10.18 1.86 -33.63
N ALA A 482 9.65 2.72 -34.51
CA ALA A 482 8.31 3.28 -34.35
C ALA A 482 7.22 2.20 -34.26
N ASP A 483 7.38 1.10 -35.01
CA ASP A 483 6.47 -0.05 -34.95
C ASP A 483 6.53 -0.75 -33.60
N GLY A 484 7.74 -0.94 -33.05
CA GLY A 484 7.91 -1.51 -31.70
C GLY A 484 7.32 -0.63 -30.60
N VAL A 485 7.44 0.70 -30.73
CA VAL A 485 6.77 1.65 -29.82
C VAL A 485 5.25 1.52 -29.94
N SER A 486 4.71 1.43 -31.16
CA SER A 486 3.28 1.23 -31.39
C SER A 486 2.78 -0.07 -30.74
N GLU A 487 3.49 -1.17 -30.93
CA GLU A 487 3.15 -2.48 -30.35
C GLU A 487 3.07 -2.41 -28.82
N ILE A 488 4.07 -1.82 -28.16
CA ILE A 488 4.09 -1.67 -26.70
C ILE A 488 2.90 -0.82 -26.23
N LEU A 489 2.69 0.36 -26.81
CA LEU A 489 1.61 1.25 -26.37
C LEU A 489 0.22 0.65 -26.63
N MET A 490 0.04 -0.05 -27.75
CA MET A 490 -1.22 -0.74 -28.06
C MET A 490 -1.47 -1.92 -27.12
N SER A 491 -0.42 -2.66 -26.74
CA SER A 491 -0.48 -3.73 -25.75
C SER A 491 -0.88 -3.20 -24.37
N GLU A 492 -0.24 -2.13 -23.90
CA GLU A 492 -0.59 -1.46 -22.64
C GLU A 492 -2.01 -0.86 -22.65
N HIS A 493 -2.42 -0.30 -23.80
CA HIS A 493 -3.78 0.18 -24.01
C HIS A 493 -4.81 -0.94 -23.91
N ALA A 494 -4.55 -2.09 -24.56
CA ALA A 494 -5.42 -3.27 -24.47
C ALA A 494 -5.51 -3.82 -23.04
N ALA A 495 -4.39 -3.81 -22.31
CA ALA A 495 -4.33 -4.17 -20.89
C ALA A 495 -4.95 -3.11 -19.96
N ARG A 496 -5.31 -1.93 -20.48
CA ARG A 496 -5.81 -0.76 -19.71
C ARG A 496 -4.89 -0.42 -18.54
N GLY A 497 -3.59 -0.40 -18.83
CA GLY A 497 -2.55 -0.21 -17.84
C GLY A 497 -1.19 -0.58 -18.42
N GLY A 498 -0.16 0.11 -17.95
CA GLY A 498 1.17 -0.03 -18.51
C GLY A 498 2.14 0.96 -17.89
N PHE A 499 3.43 0.69 -18.05
CA PHE A 499 4.47 1.57 -17.51
C PHE A 499 4.69 2.77 -18.43
N PHE A 500 4.78 2.54 -19.74
CA PHE A 500 5.15 3.56 -20.72
C PHE A 500 4.02 4.56 -21.00
N SER A 501 2.77 4.10 -20.97
CA SER A 501 1.57 4.93 -21.10
C SER A 501 1.52 6.05 -20.06
N GLY A 502 2.09 5.83 -18.87
CA GLY A 502 2.15 6.83 -17.80
C GLY A 502 3.06 8.02 -18.06
N PHE A 503 3.89 8.00 -19.12
CA PHE A 503 4.68 9.16 -19.54
C PHE A 503 3.95 10.05 -20.56
N PHE A 504 2.78 9.61 -21.05
CA PHE A 504 1.97 10.37 -22.02
C PHE A 504 0.58 10.73 -21.49
N PHE A 505 0.03 9.94 -20.56
CA PHE A 505 -1.35 10.11 -20.09
C PHE A 505 -1.42 10.25 -18.57
N ASN A 506 -2.42 10.99 -18.09
CA ASN A 506 -2.73 11.06 -16.67
C ASN A 506 -3.03 9.66 -16.12
N ILE A 507 -2.53 9.35 -14.91
CA ILE A 507 -2.66 8.02 -14.31
C ILE A 507 -4.10 7.52 -14.22
N CYS A 508 -5.07 8.40 -14.01
CA CYS A 508 -6.47 7.99 -13.91
C CYS A 508 -7.19 7.89 -15.26
N ASP A 509 -6.58 8.40 -16.33
CA ASP A 509 -7.09 8.23 -17.69
C ASP A 509 -6.72 6.86 -18.27
N TYR A 510 -5.53 6.32 -17.96
CA TYR A 510 -5.04 5.07 -18.58
C TYR A 510 -5.01 3.85 -17.66
N TRP A 511 -4.80 4.02 -16.35
CA TRP A 511 -4.56 2.91 -15.43
C TRP A 511 -5.87 2.45 -14.79
N HIS A 512 -6.39 1.30 -15.23
CA HIS A 512 -7.67 0.76 -14.77
C HIS A 512 -7.81 0.66 -13.24
N PRO A 513 -6.76 0.38 -12.44
CA PRO A 513 -6.88 0.37 -11.00
C PRO A 513 -7.14 1.74 -10.36
N CYS A 514 -6.82 2.89 -11.00
CA CYS A 514 -7.16 4.19 -10.42
C CYS A 514 -8.70 4.36 -10.31
N THR A 515 -9.43 3.81 -11.29
CA THR A 515 -10.88 4.03 -11.42
C THR A 515 -11.69 2.73 -11.34
N ASP A 516 -11.08 1.67 -10.78
CA ASP A 516 -11.68 0.33 -10.69
C ASP A 516 -12.27 -0.16 -12.03
N SER A 517 -11.57 0.13 -13.13
CA SER A 517 -11.94 -0.14 -14.53
C SER A 517 -13.14 0.64 -15.07
N ARG A 518 -13.63 1.66 -14.38
CA ARG A 518 -14.91 2.34 -14.71
C ARG A 518 -14.77 3.66 -15.47
N ALA A 519 -13.64 4.35 -15.34
CA ALA A 519 -13.44 5.65 -15.98
C ALA A 519 -12.11 5.76 -16.75
N VAL A 520 -11.57 4.62 -17.21
CA VAL A 520 -10.43 4.60 -18.13
C VAL A 520 -10.86 5.14 -19.48
N LYS A 521 -10.10 6.10 -20.02
CA LYS A 521 -10.37 6.77 -21.30
C LYS A 521 -9.77 5.98 -22.46
N SER A 522 -10.07 4.69 -22.52
CA SER A 522 -9.48 3.76 -23.48
C SER A 522 -9.60 4.27 -24.92
N GLU A 523 -10.78 4.69 -25.36
CA GLU A 523 -10.98 5.15 -26.74
C GLU A 523 -10.12 6.37 -27.08
N ALA A 524 -10.13 7.41 -26.23
CA ALA A 524 -9.34 8.62 -26.44
C ALA A 524 -7.83 8.33 -26.45
N ILE A 525 -7.36 7.43 -25.59
CA ILE A 525 -5.96 6.97 -25.57
C ILE A 525 -5.63 6.25 -26.88
N GLY A 526 -6.47 5.31 -27.31
CA GLY A 526 -6.27 4.57 -28.56
C GLY A 526 -6.14 5.48 -29.77
N GLN A 527 -6.93 6.57 -29.82
CA GLN A 527 -6.85 7.58 -30.87
C GLN A 527 -5.57 8.43 -30.83
N LYS A 528 -4.90 8.54 -29.66
CA LYS A 528 -3.67 9.33 -29.48
C LYS A 528 -2.37 8.55 -29.62
N ILE A 529 -2.41 7.23 -29.57
CA ILE A 529 -1.23 6.40 -29.79
C ILE A 529 -0.59 6.67 -31.16
N PRO A 530 -1.33 6.75 -32.29
CA PRO A 530 -0.73 7.09 -33.58
C PRO A 530 -0.01 8.44 -33.60
N ASP A 531 -0.59 9.47 -32.96
CA ASP A 531 0.03 10.81 -32.84
C ASP A 531 1.38 10.74 -32.09
N ILE A 532 1.45 9.92 -31.02
CA ILE A 532 2.68 9.70 -30.24
C ILE A 532 3.74 8.97 -31.10
N VAL A 533 3.34 7.93 -31.82
CA VAL A 533 4.24 7.13 -32.67
C VAL A 533 4.83 7.98 -33.79
N GLU A 534 4.02 8.83 -34.42
CA GLU A 534 4.49 9.74 -35.48
C GLU A 534 5.47 10.78 -34.92
N ALA A 535 5.15 11.35 -33.75
CA ALA A 535 6.05 12.28 -33.08
C ALA A 535 7.38 11.62 -32.68
N TYR A 536 7.35 10.35 -32.26
CA TYR A 536 8.56 9.58 -31.99
C TYR A 536 9.38 9.34 -33.26
N ARG A 537 8.73 8.95 -34.37
CA ARG A 537 9.41 8.78 -35.67
C ARG A 537 10.12 10.07 -36.08
N ALA A 538 9.41 11.19 -36.06
CA ALA A 538 9.97 12.50 -36.38
C ALA A 538 11.10 12.91 -35.41
N TYR A 539 11.04 12.51 -34.14
CA TYR A 539 12.11 12.73 -33.16
C TYR A 539 13.35 11.91 -33.48
N ALA A 540 13.16 10.61 -33.78
CA ALA A 540 14.24 9.70 -34.12
C ALA A 540 14.95 10.11 -35.43
N ASP A 541 14.20 10.56 -36.44
CA ASP A 541 14.73 11.00 -37.73
C ASP A 541 15.51 12.32 -37.66
N LYS A 542 15.20 13.19 -36.69
CA LYS A 542 15.84 14.51 -36.50
C LYS A 542 16.99 14.51 -35.50
N ALA A 543 17.30 13.36 -34.89
CA ALA A 543 18.25 13.31 -33.80
C ALA A 543 19.63 13.87 -34.26
N PRO A 544 20.21 14.84 -33.54
CA PRO A 544 21.53 15.36 -33.86
C PRO A 544 22.58 14.23 -33.78
N ASP A 545 23.68 14.38 -34.52
CA ASP A 545 24.86 13.51 -34.38
C ASP A 545 25.15 13.26 -32.88
N ALA A 546 25.42 12.00 -32.54
CA ALA A 546 25.48 11.45 -31.18
C ALA A 546 26.51 12.09 -30.23
N ASP A 547 27.19 13.17 -30.65
CA ASP A 547 28.34 13.80 -29.99
C ASP A 547 27.98 14.94 -29.02
N SER A 548 26.73 15.41 -28.94
CA SER A 548 26.42 16.66 -28.23
C SER A 548 25.68 16.54 -26.88
N ARG A 549 25.49 15.33 -26.33
CA ARG A 549 24.79 15.14 -25.04
C ARG A 549 25.66 14.38 -24.03
N ALA A 550 25.45 14.69 -22.75
CA ALA A 550 26.13 14.08 -21.60
C ALA A 550 26.27 12.56 -21.76
N ILE A 551 27.41 12.02 -21.34
CA ILE A 551 27.73 10.58 -21.44
C ILE A 551 26.57 9.81 -20.81
N SER A 552 25.81 9.11 -21.65
CA SER A 552 24.72 8.27 -21.19
C SER A 552 25.25 6.86 -21.00
N LEU A 553 25.01 6.23 -19.86
CA LEU A 553 25.35 4.82 -19.65
C LEU A 553 24.10 3.96 -19.70
N LEU A 554 24.07 3.03 -20.66
CA LEU A 554 23.05 1.99 -20.71
C LEU A 554 23.41 0.88 -19.73
N ILE A 555 22.50 0.59 -18.80
CA ILE A 555 22.66 -0.47 -17.82
C ILE A 555 21.72 -1.60 -18.15
N THR A 556 22.28 -2.76 -18.40
CA THR A 556 21.53 -3.98 -18.77
C THR A 556 21.76 -5.07 -17.74
N ILE A 557 20.77 -5.94 -17.58
CA ILE A 557 20.86 -7.12 -16.72
C ILE A 557 20.96 -8.35 -17.61
N ASP A 558 22.07 -9.08 -17.52
CA ASP A 558 22.25 -10.33 -18.27
C ASP A 558 21.62 -11.47 -17.47
N SER A 559 20.29 -11.60 -17.54
CA SER A 559 19.54 -12.63 -16.81
C SER A 559 19.56 -13.99 -17.51
N THR A 560 19.78 -14.00 -18.82
CA THR A 560 20.01 -15.19 -19.64
C THR A 560 20.81 -14.72 -20.83
N GLY A 561 21.81 -15.47 -21.29
CA GLY A 561 22.60 -15.13 -22.48
C GLY A 561 21.82 -15.14 -23.81
N SER A 562 20.60 -14.61 -23.84
CA SER A 562 19.71 -14.53 -24.97
C SER A 562 19.62 -13.10 -25.52
N ARG A 563 20.10 -13.00 -26.77
CA ARG A 563 19.83 -12.01 -27.83
C ARG A 563 20.60 -10.67 -27.84
N ASP A 564 21.43 -10.58 -28.89
CA ASP A 564 21.75 -9.47 -29.78
C ASP A 564 22.44 -8.18 -29.31
N TRP A 565 22.63 -7.91 -28.01
CA TRP A 565 23.40 -6.70 -27.64
C TRP A 565 24.92 -6.84 -27.79
N ARG A 566 25.42 -8.08 -27.91
CA ARG A 566 26.85 -8.38 -28.08
C ARG A 566 27.44 -7.82 -29.39
N GLY A 567 26.60 -7.41 -30.34
CA GLY A 567 27.02 -6.76 -31.59
C GLY A 567 27.19 -5.24 -31.51
N PHE A 568 26.69 -4.58 -30.44
CA PHE A 568 26.65 -3.12 -30.34
C PHE A 568 27.73 -2.52 -29.41
N PHE A 569 28.26 -3.29 -28.45
CA PHE A 569 29.27 -2.80 -27.52
C PHE A 569 30.37 -3.84 -27.27
N ASP A 570 31.62 -3.47 -27.56
CA ASP A 570 32.76 -4.41 -27.46
C ASP A 570 33.02 -4.87 -26.02
N HIS A 571 32.93 -3.97 -25.02
CA HIS A 571 33.14 -4.29 -23.60
C HIS A 571 32.34 -3.37 -22.65
N PRO A 572 31.80 -3.89 -21.53
CA PRO A 572 31.19 -3.05 -20.49
C PRO A 572 32.26 -2.20 -19.80
N VAL A 573 31.94 -0.95 -19.46
CA VAL A 573 32.84 -0.06 -18.68
C VAL A 573 32.83 -0.40 -17.19
N ALA A 574 31.73 -0.97 -16.70
CA ALA A 574 31.61 -1.45 -15.34
C ALA A 574 30.61 -2.59 -15.24
N GLN A 575 30.71 -3.36 -14.16
CA GLN A 575 29.73 -4.39 -13.84
C GLN A 575 29.50 -4.46 -12.33
N GLY A 576 28.31 -4.89 -11.94
CA GLY A 576 27.92 -5.13 -10.55
C GLY A 576 27.15 -6.45 -10.47
N SER A 577 27.39 -7.20 -9.40
CA SER A 577 26.69 -8.48 -9.17
C SER A 577 25.92 -8.47 -7.87
N ALA A 578 24.81 -9.21 -7.85
CA ALA A 578 24.05 -9.55 -6.65
C ALA A 578 23.64 -11.02 -6.76
N SER A 579 24.25 -11.88 -5.96
CA SER A 579 24.12 -13.33 -6.09
C SER A 579 24.42 -13.79 -7.53
N SER A 580 23.49 -14.45 -8.20
CA SER A 580 23.61 -14.91 -9.59
C SER A 580 23.36 -13.84 -10.66
N VAL A 581 22.86 -12.66 -10.28
CA VAL A 581 22.48 -11.59 -11.23
C VAL A 581 23.66 -10.66 -11.47
N VAL A 582 23.95 -10.39 -12.75
CA VAL A 582 25.01 -9.44 -13.15
C VAL A 582 24.39 -8.32 -13.99
N ALA A 583 24.61 -7.08 -13.55
CA ALA A 583 24.30 -5.88 -14.32
C ALA A 583 25.60 -5.30 -14.91
N ARG A 584 25.50 -4.76 -16.13
CA ARG A 584 26.64 -4.21 -16.86
C ARG A 584 26.31 -2.84 -17.42
N ALA A 585 27.26 -1.93 -17.33
CA ALA A 585 27.14 -0.56 -17.83
C ALA A 585 27.93 -0.39 -19.14
N TYR A 586 27.29 0.22 -20.14
CA TYR A 586 27.84 0.41 -21.49
C TYR A 586 27.72 1.89 -21.91
N PRO A 587 28.73 2.46 -22.61
CA PRO A 587 28.63 3.82 -23.15
C PRO A 587 27.54 3.90 -24.23
N ALA A 588 26.49 4.67 -24.03
CA ALA A 588 25.35 4.73 -24.95
C ALA A 588 25.68 5.40 -26.30
N SER A 589 26.76 6.20 -26.38
CA SER A 589 27.23 6.83 -27.63
C SER A 589 27.81 5.85 -28.66
N LYS A 590 28.00 4.58 -28.28
CA LYS A 590 28.47 3.51 -29.17
C LYS A 590 27.35 2.56 -29.64
N ALA A 591 26.09 2.85 -29.32
CA ALA A 591 24.96 2.11 -29.87
C ALA A 591 24.87 2.43 -31.37
N LYS A 592 25.38 1.53 -32.21
CA LYS A 592 25.20 1.63 -33.67
C LYS A 592 23.76 1.42 -34.10
#